data_AF-A0A3S4KGL9-F1
#
_entry.id   AF-A0A3S4KGL9-F1
#
_cell.length_a   1.000
_cell.length_b   1.000
_cell.length_c   1.000
_cell.angle_alpha   90.00
_cell.angle_beta   90.00
_cell.angle_gamma   90.00
#
_symmetry.space_group_name_H-M   'P 1'
#
loop_
_entity.id
_entity.type
_entity.pdbx_description
1 polymer ?
#
loop_
_entity_poly.entity_id
_entity_poly.type
_entity_poly.pdbx_seq_one_letter_code
_entity_poly.pdbx_strand_id
1 'polypeptide(L)'
;MTQYSSLLRGLAAGSAFLFLFAPTAFAAEQTVEAPSVDARAWILMDYASGKVLAEGNADEKLDPASLTKIMTSYVVGQALKADKIKLTDMVTVGKDAWATGNPALRGSSVMFLKPGDQVSVADLNKGVIIQSGNDACIALADYVAGSQESFIGLMNGYAKKLGLTNTTFQTVHGLDAPGQFSTRAIWHCWVKH
;
A
#
# COMPACT_ATOMS: atom_id res chain seq x y z
N MET A 1 -3.64 -55.50 76.84
CA MET A 1 -3.53 -56.48 75.75
C MET A 1 -4.29 -55.90 74.56
N THR A 2 -3.55 -55.26 73.63
CA THR A 2 -3.27 -55.79 72.27
C THR A 2 -4.57 -55.89 71.44
N GLN A 3 -4.75 -55.28 70.27
CA GLN A 3 -3.81 -54.81 69.26
C GLN A 3 -4.66 -54.21 68.09
N TYR A 4 -4.00 -53.60 67.11
CA TYR A 4 -4.52 -53.33 65.75
C TYR A 4 -5.33 -52.05 65.48
N SER A 5 -4.60 -50.93 65.64
CA SER A 5 -4.55 -49.90 64.60
C SER A 5 -4.20 -50.50 63.23
N SER A 6 -5.07 -50.40 62.21
CA SER A 6 -4.70 -50.35 60.76
C SER A 6 -5.88 -50.66 59.82
N LEU A 7 -6.99 -49.91 59.86
CA LEU A 7 -8.05 -50.06 58.83
C LEU A 7 -8.56 -48.72 58.27
N LEU A 8 -7.73 -47.68 58.31
CA LEU A 8 -8.00 -46.36 57.66
C LEU A 8 -7.09 -46.08 56.47
N ARG A 9 -6.50 -47.11 55.86
CA ARG A 9 -5.72 -47.02 54.62
C ARG A 9 -6.39 -47.87 53.54
N GLY A 10 -7.48 -47.38 52.95
CA GLY A 10 -8.16 -48.18 51.94
C GLY A 10 -9.24 -47.49 51.11
N LEU A 11 -9.36 -46.17 51.11
CA LEU A 11 -10.43 -45.49 50.37
C LEU A 11 -10.01 -44.15 49.73
N ALA A 12 -8.70 -43.95 49.50
CA ALA A 12 -8.18 -42.76 48.81
C ALA A 12 -7.44 -43.12 47.50
N ALA A 13 -7.86 -44.19 46.82
CA ALA A 13 -7.23 -44.66 45.57
C ALA A 13 -8.24 -44.84 44.42
N GLY A 14 -9.37 -44.13 44.44
CA GLY A 14 -10.47 -44.35 43.48
C GLY A 14 -11.01 -43.12 42.75
N SER A 15 -10.41 -41.93 42.90
CA SER A 15 -11.01 -40.69 42.34
C SER A 15 -10.04 -39.75 41.61
N ALA A 16 -8.84 -40.22 41.24
CA ALA A 16 -7.82 -39.37 40.62
C ALA A 16 -7.44 -39.76 39.17
N PHE A 17 -8.26 -40.54 38.46
CA PHE A 17 -7.90 -41.03 37.13
C PHE A 17 -9.10 -41.10 36.20
N LEU A 18 -9.62 -39.96 35.74
CA LEU A 18 -10.47 -39.84 34.54
C LEU A 18 -10.70 -38.37 34.11
N PHE A 19 -9.66 -37.52 34.23
CA PHE A 19 -9.65 -36.15 33.67
C PHE A 19 -8.63 -35.98 32.53
N LEU A 20 -8.23 -37.07 31.88
CA LEU A 20 -7.30 -37.03 30.76
C LEU A 20 -8.03 -37.56 29.54
N PHE A 21 -8.36 -36.65 28.63
CA PHE A 21 -8.74 -36.78 27.21
C PHE A 21 -9.92 -35.85 26.88
N ALA A 22 -9.72 -34.54 27.07
CA ALA A 22 -10.42 -33.59 26.23
C ALA A 22 -9.73 -33.67 24.85
N PRO A 23 -10.44 -34.06 23.76
CA PRO A 23 -9.86 -33.95 22.44
C PRO A 23 -9.67 -32.46 22.17
N THR A 24 -8.41 -32.03 22.09
CA THR A 24 -8.06 -30.78 21.46
C THR A 24 -8.46 -30.92 19.99
N ALA A 25 -9.65 -30.41 19.65
CA ALA A 25 -10.05 -30.28 18.26
C ALA A 25 -9.11 -29.25 17.62
N PHE A 26 -8.04 -29.72 17.01
CA PHE A 26 -7.30 -28.93 16.04
C PHE A 26 -8.24 -28.76 14.85
N ALA A 27 -8.86 -27.59 14.73
CA ALA A 27 -9.45 -27.18 13.48
C ALA A 27 -8.33 -27.16 12.45
N ALA A 28 -8.30 -28.16 11.57
CA ALA A 28 -7.41 -28.14 10.42
C ALA A 28 -7.80 -26.91 9.59
N GLU A 29 -6.91 -25.92 9.52
CA GLU A 29 -7.08 -24.80 8.60
C GLU A 29 -7.11 -25.39 7.20
N GLN A 30 -8.30 -25.39 6.59
CA GLN A 30 -8.51 -25.95 5.28
C GLN A 30 -7.72 -25.07 4.29
N THR A 31 -6.55 -25.54 3.88
CA THR A 31 -5.70 -24.82 2.92
C THR A 31 -6.39 -24.85 1.57
N VAL A 32 -7.09 -23.77 1.24
CA VAL A 32 -7.63 -23.56 -0.11
C VAL A 32 -6.44 -23.35 -1.03
N GLU A 33 -6.27 -24.22 -2.01
CA GLU A 33 -5.21 -24.08 -3.00
C GLU A 33 -5.47 -22.83 -3.85
N ALA A 34 -4.43 -22.03 -4.05
CA ALA A 34 -4.52 -20.80 -4.83
C ALA A 34 -4.77 -21.12 -6.32
N PRO A 35 -5.64 -20.37 -7.02
CA PRO A 35 -5.82 -20.56 -8.45
C PRO A 35 -4.55 -20.18 -9.22
N SER A 36 -4.33 -20.82 -10.39
CA SER A 36 -3.31 -20.35 -11.33
C SER A 36 -3.72 -18.99 -11.90
N VAL A 37 -2.82 -18.01 -11.84
CA VAL A 37 -3.04 -16.66 -12.37
C VAL A 37 -2.04 -16.41 -13.51
N ASP A 38 -2.55 -16.04 -14.68
CA ASP A 38 -1.71 -15.66 -15.82
C ASP A 38 -1.22 -14.21 -15.67
N ALA A 39 -0.27 -14.02 -14.76
CA ALA A 39 0.40 -12.76 -14.51
C ALA A 39 1.83 -13.01 -14.03
N ARG A 40 2.76 -12.11 -14.41
CA ARG A 40 4.16 -12.19 -13.95
C ARG A 40 4.30 -12.18 -12.43
N ALA A 41 3.49 -11.37 -11.75
CA ALA A 41 3.40 -11.28 -10.30
C ALA A 41 1.99 -10.88 -9.85
N TRP A 42 1.54 -11.34 -8.68
CA TRP A 42 0.22 -11.04 -8.11
C TRP A 42 0.18 -11.27 -6.59
N ILE A 43 -0.79 -10.64 -5.91
CA ILE A 43 -1.04 -10.79 -4.48
C ILE A 43 -2.54 -10.59 -4.21
N LEU A 44 -3.12 -11.41 -3.33
CA LEU A 44 -4.47 -11.28 -2.80
C LEU A 44 -4.39 -11.15 -1.29
N MET A 45 -5.12 -10.17 -0.73
CA MET A 45 -5.02 -9.83 0.68
C MET A 45 -6.37 -9.43 1.25
N ASP A 46 -6.60 -9.85 2.49
CA ASP A 46 -7.71 -9.33 3.27
C ASP A 46 -7.41 -7.91 3.78
N TYR A 47 -8.36 -6.98 3.60
CA TYR A 47 -8.18 -5.58 3.97
C TYR A 47 -8.07 -5.38 5.48
N ALA A 48 -8.95 -6.03 6.26
CA ALA A 48 -9.08 -5.76 7.69
C ALA A 48 -7.91 -6.35 8.51
N SER A 49 -7.45 -7.54 8.15
CA SER A 49 -6.38 -8.24 8.85
C SER A 49 -4.99 -8.02 8.22
N GLY A 50 -4.94 -7.63 6.95
CA GLY A 50 -3.72 -7.61 6.15
C GLY A 50 -3.15 -9.01 5.88
N LYS A 51 -3.93 -10.09 6.09
CA LYS A 51 -3.51 -11.47 5.81
C LYS A 51 -3.40 -11.66 4.30
N VAL A 52 -2.23 -12.09 3.83
CA VAL A 52 -2.05 -12.54 2.45
C VAL A 52 -2.78 -13.88 2.29
N LEU A 53 -3.73 -13.92 1.36
CA LEU A 53 -4.55 -15.11 1.09
C LEU A 53 -3.93 -15.98 0.01
N ALA A 54 -3.27 -15.36 -0.98
CA ALA A 54 -2.49 -16.04 -2.01
C ALA A 54 -1.57 -15.04 -2.73
N GLU A 55 -0.46 -15.50 -3.28
CA GLU A 55 0.50 -14.66 -4.01
C GLU A 55 1.33 -15.46 -5.02
N GLY A 56 1.93 -14.75 -5.97
CA GLY A 56 2.94 -15.29 -6.89
C GLY A 56 3.94 -14.20 -7.27
N ASN A 57 5.24 -14.45 -7.08
CA ASN A 57 6.34 -13.52 -7.33
C ASN A 57 6.12 -12.10 -6.75
N ALA A 58 5.44 -11.98 -5.60
CA ALA A 58 4.99 -10.69 -5.08
C ALA A 58 6.13 -9.71 -4.72
N ASP A 59 7.31 -10.23 -4.39
CA ASP A 59 8.52 -9.48 -4.06
C ASP A 59 9.46 -9.22 -5.25
N GLU A 60 9.09 -9.67 -6.45
CA GLU A 60 9.85 -9.37 -7.66
C GLU A 60 9.82 -7.86 -7.94
N LYS A 61 10.99 -7.27 -8.20
CA LYS A 61 11.10 -5.85 -8.54
C LYS A 61 10.67 -5.63 -9.99
N LEU A 62 9.61 -4.86 -10.17
CA LEU A 62 9.00 -4.54 -11.46
C LEU A 62 8.92 -3.02 -11.62
N ASP A 63 8.79 -2.56 -12.87
CA ASP A 63 8.41 -1.18 -13.12
C ASP A 63 6.95 -0.98 -12.65
N PRO A 64 6.69 -0.07 -11.69
CA PRO A 64 5.34 0.20 -11.25
C PRO A 64 4.48 0.88 -12.32
N ALA A 65 5.07 1.51 -13.34
CA ALA A 65 4.38 2.36 -14.29
C ALA A 65 3.39 3.32 -13.57
N SER A 66 2.17 3.44 -14.08
CA SER A 66 1.13 4.32 -13.49
C SER A 66 0.69 3.96 -12.07
N LEU A 67 1.05 2.79 -11.52
CA LEU A 67 0.80 2.49 -10.09
C LEU A 67 1.53 3.46 -9.16
N THR A 68 2.60 4.10 -9.65
CA THR A 68 3.29 5.21 -8.97
C THR A 68 2.34 6.32 -8.51
N LYS A 69 1.26 6.59 -9.27
CA LYS A 69 0.29 7.64 -8.97
C LYS A 69 -0.51 7.39 -7.69
N ILE A 70 -0.53 6.15 -7.19
CA ILE A 70 -1.10 5.83 -5.87
C ILE A 70 -0.28 6.56 -4.79
N MET A 71 1.06 6.47 -4.85
CA MET A 71 1.93 7.21 -3.92
C MET A 71 1.79 8.73 -4.10
N THR A 72 1.67 9.21 -5.34
CA THR A 72 1.43 10.63 -5.62
C THR A 72 0.15 11.11 -4.96
N SER A 73 -0.95 10.37 -5.13
CA SER A 73 -2.24 10.70 -4.53
C SER A 73 -2.19 10.64 -3.01
N TYR A 74 -1.40 9.73 -2.43
CA TYR A 74 -1.22 9.67 -0.98
C TYR A 74 -0.45 10.84 -0.41
N VAL A 75 0.63 11.29 -1.06
CA VAL A 75 1.36 12.49 -0.61
C VAL A 75 0.42 13.68 -0.59
N VAL A 76 -0.40 13.86 -1.64
CA VAL A 76 -1.44 14.89 -1.72
C VAL A 76 -2.49 14.71 -0.61
N GLY A 77 -2.97 13.49 -0.40
CA GLY A 77 -3.92 13.13 0.66
C GLY A 77 -3.38 13.44 2.06
N GLN A 78 -2.10 13.19 2.33
CA GLN A 78 -1.46 13.52 3.59
C GLN A 78 -1.28 15.03 3.77
N ALA A 79 -1.01 15.77 2.68
CA ALA A 79 -0.94 17.23 2.72
C ALA A 79 -2.32 17.85 3.01
N LEU A 80 -3.39 17.31 2.41
CA LEU A 80 -4.78 17.68 2.69
C LEU A 80 -5.16 17.35 4.15
N LYS A 81 -4.86 16.13 4.61
CA LYS A 81 -5.14 15.67 5.98
C LYS A 81 -4.41 16.51 7.04
N ALA A 82 -3.22 17.02 6.72
CA ALA A 82 -2.44 17.87 7.59
C ALA A 82 -2.78 19.37 7.46
N ASP A 83 -3.87 19.72 6.76
CA ASP A 83 -4.31 21.10 6.50
C ASP A 83 -3.23 22.00 5.84
N LYS A 84 -2.25 21.40 5.15
CA LYS A 84 -1.20 22.15 4.43
C LYS A 84 -1.69 22.73 3.10
N ILE A 85 -2.68 22.07 2.50
CA ILE A 85 -3.38 22.47 1.29
C ILE A 85 -4.88 22.18 1.46
N LYS A 86 -5.72 22.81 0.66
CA LYS A 86 -7.17 22.61 0.61
C LYS A 86 -7.59 22.20 -0.79
N LEU A 87 -8.69 21.45 -0.87
CA LEU A 87 -9.29 21.06 -2.16
C LEU A 87 -9.69 22.25 -3.03
N THR A 88 -10.02 23.38 -2.41
CA THR A 88 -10.42 24.63 -3.07
C THR A 88 -9.24 25.50 -3.51
N ASP A 89 -8.01 25.14 -3.15
CA ASP A 89 -6.85 25.93 -3.52
C ASP A 89 -6.65 25.90 -5.03
N MET A 90 -6.32 27.05 -5.60
CA MET A 90 -6.06 27.18 -7.04
C MET A 90 -4.56 27.02 -7.29
N VAL A 91 -4.24 26.04 -8.13
CA VAL A 91 -2.88 25.75 -8.58
C VAL A 91 -2.66 26.42 -9.93
N THR A 92 -1.60 27.21 -10.02
CA THR A 92 -1.15 27.78 -11.29
C THR A 92 -0.32 26.75 -12.03
N VAL A 93 -0.77 26.36 -13.22
CA VAL A 93 -0.08 25.36 -14.04
C VAL A 93 1.23 25.94 -14.60
N GLY A 94 2.34 25.24 -14.36
CA GLY A 94 3.67 25.55 -14.88
C GLY A 94 3.88 25.11 -16.33
N LYS A 95 5.08 25.39 -16.86
CA LYS A 95 5.47 24.95 -18.22
C LYS A 95 5.86 23.48 -18.29
N ASP A 96 6.31 22.93 -17.17
CA ASP A 96 6.63 21.52 -16.93
C ASP A 96 5.41 20.60 -17.02
N ALA A 97 4.27 21.03 -16.49
CA ALA A 97 2.98 20.34 -16.56
C ALA A 97 2.30 20.47 -17.94
N TRP A 98 2.89 21.15 -18.91
CA TRP A 98 2.29 21.32 -20.22
C TRP A 98 2.73 20.23 -21.20
N ALA A 99 1.79 19.36 -21.59
CA ALA A 99 2.06 18.21 -22.46
C ALA A 99 2.69 18.57 -23.83
N THR A 100 2.34 19.72 -24.41
CA THR A 100 2.94 20.14 -25.69
C THR A 100 4.38 20.62 -25.51
N GLY A 101 4.69 21.25 -24.36
CA GLY A 101 6.01 21.79 -24.03
C GLY A 101 6.96 20.77 -23.39
N ASN A 102 6.45 19.67 -22.86
CA ASN A 102 7.21 18.62 -22.20
C ASN A 102 7.20 17.32 -23.02
N PRO A 103 8.29 16.97 -23.73
CA PRO A 103 8.36 15.76 -24.56
C PRO A 103 8.09 14.46 -23.80
N ALA A 104 8.38 14.40 -22.50
CA ALA A 104 8.15 13.21 -21.68
C ALA A 104 6.65 12.86 -21.57
N LEU A 105 5.77 13.87 -21.68
CA LEU A 105 4.33 13.69 -21.58
C LEU A 105 3.68 13.26 -22.90
N ARG A 106 4.42 13.26 -24.03
CA ARG A 106 3.88 12.93 -25.34
C ARG A 106 3.44 11.47 -25.41
N GLY A 107 2.22 11.24 -25.92
CA GLY A 107 1.65 9.89 -26.04
C GLY A 107 1.21 9.28 -24.71
N SER A 108 1.26 10.05 -23.61
CA SER A 108 0.84 9.62 -22.29
C SER A 108 -0.55 10.16 -21.93
N SER A 109 -1.14 9.67 -20.83
CA SER A 109 -2.41 10.19 -20.33
C SER A 109 -2.23 11.58 -19.71
N VAL A 110 -3.02 12.54 -20.14
CA VAL A 110 -2.92 13.96 -19.74
C VAL A 110 -4.31 14.58 -19.57
N MET A 111 -4.43 15.60 -18.72
CA MET A 111 -5.60 16.47 -18.55
C MET A 111 -5.65 17.63 -19.57
N PHE A 112 -4.61 17.79 -20.38
CA PHE A 112 -4.46 18.89 -21.35
C PHE A 112 -4.30 20.27 -20.72
N LEU A 113 -3.58 20.33 -19.58
CA LEU A 113 -3.27 21.58 -18.88
C LEU A 113 -2.40 22.50 -19.73
N LYS A 114 -2.57 23.82 -19.61
CA LYS A 114 -1.74 24.84 -20.26
C LYS A 114 -1.07 25.77 -19.24
N PRO A 115 0.11 26.32 -19.53
CA PRO A 115 0.80 27.21 -18.61
C PRO A 115 -0.05 28.46 -18.29
N GLY A 116 -0.18 28.76 -17.01
CA GLY A 116 -1.01 29.87 -16.52
C GLY A 116 -2.46 29.51 -16.22
N ASP A 117 -2.93 28.31 -16.58
CA ASP A 117 -4.23 27.82 -16.15
C ASP A 117 -4.30 27.79 -14.62
N GLN A 118 -5.45 28.15 -14.07
CA GLN A 118 -5.76 28.02 -12.64
C GLN A 118 -6.71 26.85 -12.48
N VAL A 119 -6.23 25.77 -11.85
CA VAL A 119 -7.02 24.55 -11.64
C VAL A 119 -7.06 24.24 -10.16
N SER A 120 -8.24 23.86 -9.65
CA SER A 120 -8.38 23.52 -8.24
C SER A 120 -7.59 22.25 -7.90
N VAL A 121 -7.08 22.16 -6.66
CA VAL A 121 -6.48 20.91 -6.14
C VAL A 121 -7.46 19.74 -6.29
N ALA A 122 -8.76 19.96 -6.07
CA ALA A 122 -9.77 18.93 -6.25
C ALA A 122 -9.80 18.37 -7.67
N ASP A 123 -9.77 19.23 -8.69
CA ASP A 123 -9.87 18.80 -10.08
C ASP A 123 -8.56 18.21 -10.60
N LEU A 124 -7.41 18.73 -10.16
CA LEU A 124 -6.12 18.08 -10.43
C LEU A 124 -6.06 16.69 -9.80
N ASN A 125 -6.53 16.54 -8.56
CA ASN A 125 -6.55 15.24 -7.89
C ASN A 125 -7.49 14.25 -8.59
N LYS A 126 -8.67 14.71 -9.07
CA LYS A 126 -9.53 13.91 -9.94
C LYS A 126 -8.82 13.52 -11.24
N GLY A 127 -8.05 14.42 -11.83
CA GLY A 127 -7.26 14.12 -13.03
C GLY A 127 -6.21 13.03 -12.81
N VAL A 128 -5.53 13.03 -11.67
CA VAL A 128 -4.60 11.97 -11.29
C VAL A 128 -5.35 10.64 -11.09
N ILE A 129 -6.45 10.65 -10.33
CA ILE A 129 -7.12 9.41 -9.90
C ILE A 129 -7.98 8.80 -11.03
N ILE A 130 -8.71 9.62 -11.78
CA ILE A 130 -9.68 9.18 -12.79
C ILE A 130 -9.03 9.07 -14.16
N GLN A 131 -8.29 10.09 -14.56
CA GLN A 131 -7.71 10.19 -15.91
C GLN A 131 -6.27 9.68 -15.97
N SER A 132 -5.65 9.36 -14.83
CA SER A 132 -4.23 9.01 -14.75
C SER A 132 -3.35 10.08 -15.41
N GLY A 133 -3.75 11.36 -15.28
CA GLY A 133 -3.10 12.49 -15.94
C GLY A 133 -1.70 12.74 -15.38
N ASN A 134 -0.67 12.59 -16.23
CA ASN A 134 0.72 12.81 -15.86
C ASN A 134 1.05 14.30 -15.63
N ASP A 135 0.44 15.18 -16.41
CA ASP A 135 0.50 16.64 -16.25
C ASP A 135 -0.06 17.08 -14.89
N ALA A 136 -1.17 16.49 -14.47
CA ALA A 136 -1.78 16.74 -13.16
C ALA A 136 -0.84 16.35 -12.00
N CYS A 137 -0.12 15.24 -12.13
CA CYS A 137 0.88 14.83 -11.13
C CYS A 137 2.00 15.87 -10.99
N ILE A 138 2.47 16.44 -12.10
CA ILE A 138 3.52 17.47 -12.08
C ILE A 138 3.00 18.74 -11.41
N ALA A 139 1.84 19.25 -11.84
CA ALA A 139 1.25 20.46 -11.26
C ALA A 139 1.00 20.34 -9.75
N LEU A 140 0.50 19.18 -9.28
CA LEU A 140 0.32 18.92 -7.85
C LEU A 140 1.65 18.79 -7.12
N ALA A 141 2.66 18.18 -7.73
CA ALA A 141 3.97 18.03 -7.11
C ALA A 141 4.64 19.38 -6.85
N ASP A 142 4.61 20.26 -7.85
CA ASP A 142 5.18 21.61 -7.74
C ASP A 142 4.41 22.44 -6.71
N TYR A 143 3.07 22.32 -6.67
CA TYR A 143 2.26 23.02 -5.68
C TYR A 143 2.51 22.54 -4.24
N VAL A 144 2.59 21.23 -4.02
CA VAL A 144 2.69 20.64 -2.67
C VAL A 144 4.10 20.73 -2.10
N ALA A 145 5.13 20.55 -2.94
CA ALA A 145 6.50 20.38 -2.49
C ALA A 145 7.48 21.41 -3.06
N GLY A 146 7.02 22.30 -3.95
CA GLY A 146 7.82 23.33 -4.63
C GLY A 146 8.58 22.84 -5.86
N SER A 147 8.83 21.53 -5.96
CA SER A 147 9.39 20.88 -7.16
C SER A 147 9.08 19.39 -7.19
N GLN A 148 9.20 18.78 -8.37
CA GLN A 148 9.10 17.33 -8.56
C GLN A 148 10.12 16.55 -7.72
N GLU A 149 11.38 17.00 -7.61
CA GLU A 149 12.42 16.33 -6.83
C GLU A 149 12.09 16.31 -5.34
N SER A 150 11.63 17.46 -4.82
CA SER A 150 11.18 17.58 -3.43
C SER A 150 10.00 16.63 -3.16
N PHE A 151 9.06 16.56 -4.11
CA PHE A 151 7.91 15.66 -4.03
C PHE A 151 8.32 14.18 -4.06
N ILE A 152 9.26 13.78 -4.93
CA ILE A 152 9.82 12.43 -4.97
C ILE A 152 10.50 12.08 -3.64
N GLY A 153 11.18 13.05 -3.02
CA GLY A 153 11.69 12.91 -1.65
C GLY A 153 10.61 12.56 -0.64
N LEU A 154 9.44 13.22 -0.71
CA LEU A 154 8.28 12.88 0.11
C LEU A 154 7.75 11.48 -0.20
N MET A 155 7.60 11.12 -1.49
CA MET A 155 7.14 9.80 -1.92
C MET A 155 8.00 8.68 -1.33
N ASN A 156 9.33 8.80 -1.46
CA ASN A 156 10.28 7.83 -0.90
C ASN A 156 10.32 7.87 0.64
N GLY A 157 10.14 9.04 1.25
CA GLY A 157 9.99 9.18 2.69
C GLY A 157 8.78 8.43 3.23
N TYR A 158 7.63 8.52 2.55
CA TYR A 158 6.45 7.74 2.89
C TYR A 158 6.61 6.26 2.58
N ALA A 159 7.24 5.89 1.46
CA ALA A 159 7.54 4.50 1.15
C ALA A 159 8.31 3.84 2.31
N LYS A 160 9.32 4.52 2.84
CA LYS A 160 10.06 4.05 4.02
C LYS A 160 9.19 3.96 5.28
N LYS A 161 8.35 4.96 5.56
CA LYS A 161 7.44 4.96 6.72
C LYS A 161 6.41 3.83 6.66
N LEU A 162 5.96 3.49 5.45
CA LEU A 162 5.03 2.40 5.18
C LEU A 162 5.73 1.03 5.11
N GLY A 163 7.05 0.95 5.28
CA GLY A 163 7.79 -0.31 5.22
C GLY A 163 7.97 -0.88 3.81
N LEU A 164 7.82 -0.06 2.76
CA LEU A 164 8.02 -0.45 1.36
C LEU A 164 9.51 -0.54 1.00
N THR A 165 10.21 -1.52 1.58
CA THR A 165 11.68 -1.67 1.45
C THR A 165 12.15 -1.97 0.02
N ASN A 166 11.28 -2.53 -0.82
CA ASN A 166 11.56 -2.83 -2.24
C ASN A 166 10.90 -1.83 -3.20
N THR A 167 10.68 -0.59 -2.79
CA THR A 167 10.10 0.47 -3.63
C THR A 167 10.96 1.72 -3.63
N THR A 168 11.27 2.22 -4.82
CA THR A 168 11.93 3.51 -5.03
C THR A 168 11.25 4.22 -6.19
N PHE A 169 10.80 5.45 -5.94
CA PHE A 169 10.24 6.34 -6.96
C PHE A 169 11.29 7.30 -7.49
N GLN A 170 11.25 7.53 -8.81
CA GLN A 170 12.10 8.50 -9.51
C GLN A 170 11.28 9.55 -10.27
N THR A 171 9.96 9.34 -10.37
CA THR A 171 9.04 10.28 -11.02
C THR A 171 7.76 10.40 -10.21
N VAL A 172 7.03 11.50 -10.43
CA VAL A 172 5.73 11.76 -9.78
C VAL A 172 4.55 11.11 -10.50
N HIS A 173 4.76 10.61 -11.70
CA HIS A 173 3.70 10.08 -12.58
C HIS A 173 3.88 8.60 -12.95
N GLY A 174 5.09 8.05 -12.77
CA GLY A 174 5.40 6.66 -13.13
C GLY A 174 5.67 6.46 -14.61
N LEU A 175 6.22 7.48 -15.29
CA LEU A 175 6.83 7.25 -16.60
C LEU A 175 8.20 6.59 -16.36
N ASP A 176 8.70 5.90 -17.37
CA ASP A 176 9.95 5.15 -17.29
C ASP A 176 11.09 6.05 -16.82
N ALA A 177 11.75 5.61 -15.75
CA ALA A 177 12.91 6.29 -15.20
C ALA A 177 13.91 5.27 -14.65
N PRO A 178 15.21 5.40 -14.98
CA PRO A 178 16.24 4.50 -14.46
C PRO A 178 16.22 4.44 -12.93
N GLY A 179 16.16 3.23 -12.37
CA GLY A 179 16.16 3.03 -10.92
C GLY A 179 14.80 3.25 -10.24
N GLN A 180 13.71 3.44 -10.99
CA GLN A 180 12.34 3.32 -10.49
C GLN A 180 11.94 1.85 -10.46
N PHE A 181 11.48 1.37 -9.31
CA PHE A 181 10.95 0.03 -9.17
C PHE A 181 10.03 -0.06 -7.95
N SER A 182 9.13 -1.02 -7.99
CA SER A 182 8.30 -1.40 -6.86
C SER A 182 8.04 -2.90 -6.90
N THR A 183 7.39 -3.41 -5.86
CA THR A 183 6.92 -4.80 -5.78
C THR A 183 5.41 -4.79 -5.67
N ARG A 184 4.74 -5.92 -5.95
CA ARG A 184 3.29 -6.03 -5.73
C ARG A 184 2.94 -5.93 -4.23
N ALA A 185 3.90 -6.18 -3.33
CA ALA A 185 3.78 -5.90 -1.90
C ALA A 185 3.53 -4.41 -1.57
N ILE A 186 3.65 -3.49 -2.53
CA ILE A 186 3.16 -2.12 -2.37
C ILE A 186 1.72 -2.10 -1.84
N TRP A 187 0.86 -2.99 -2.36
CA TRP A 187 -0.53 -3.14 -1.92
C TRP A 187 -0.66 -3.59 -0.46
N HIS A 188 0.31 -4.32 0.10
CA HIS A 188 0.29 -4.76 1.50
C HIS A 188 0.27 -3.58 2.47
N CYS A 189 1.10 -2.58 2.19
CA CYS A 189 1.24 -1.46 3.12
C CYS A 189 0.22 -0.35 2.88
N TRP A 190 -0.31 -0.21 1.66
CA TRP A 190 -1.39 0.74 1.35
C TRP A 190 -2.69 0.41 2.07
N VAL A 191 -2.94 -0.87 2.30
CA VAL A 191 -4.16 -1.36 2.94
C VAL A 191 -4.12 -1.21 4.47
N LYS A 192 -2.92 -1.24 5.06
CA LYS A 192 -2.72 -1.18 6.52
C LYS A 192 -2.72 0.22 7.13
N HIS A 193 -2.68 1.29 6.34
CA HIS A 193 -2.43 2.68 6.79
C HIS A 193 -3.35 3.70 6.15
#